data_AF-A0A5Q3LBD9-F1
#
_entry.id   AF-A0A5Q3LBD9-F1
#
_cell.length_a   1.000
_cell.length_b   1.000
_cell.length_c   1.000
_cell.angle_alpha   90.00
_cell.angle_beta   90.00
_cell.angle_gamma   90.00
#
_symmetry.space_group_name_H-M   'P 1'
#
loop_
_entity.id
_entity.type
_entity.pdbx_description
1 polymer ?
#
loop_
_entity_poly.entity_id
_entity_poly.type
_entity_poly.pdbx_seq_one_letter_code
_entity_poly.pdbx_strand_id
1 'polypeptide(L)'
;MSPRTMIVVVLALVFGLCAAVLVHLAISAEPSQGTVEVVKFYVAKDDIQTGIPLTAEMVTLEEFPKNRTPNDGFPADKAEVLLDPESPRWVKFKIFKGEPIVNYKLSDSGERGISALLNPGERAVSIPIADTSTALGGLVMPRDRVDVLLSVESKREDRDLYGIDDGGATTSTLLQNVEVLAVGQVITQDDSSNSDAHGSKQQVNFRSVTLRVTPEQASLLQLGIQQGRLHLTLRGPQDVEDVDIKPLTLVELRGTSKEANQNPNVDDSFQSQLEEMERRFEERLELQRAEMETALLTSDSDDSIPTLEGIEPEKMEFVFVKMLRGRHSSNFNIRIPNEEQEGQE
;
A
#
# COMPACT_ATOMS: atom_id res chain seq x y z
N MET A 1 9.93 -98.68 34.78
CA MET A 1 10.12 -97.74 33.65
C MET A 1 11.56 -97.83 33.20
N SER A 2 11.85 -97.73 31.89
CA SER A 2 13.24 -97.79 31.43
C SER A 2 14.00 -96.53 31.91
N PRO A 3 15.30 -96.61 32.23
CA PRO A 3 16.07 -95.45 32.72
C PRO A 3 16.07 -94.29 31.73
N ARG A 4 15.95 -94.58 30.43
CA ARG A 4 15.83 -93.59 29.35
C ARG A 4 14.50 -92.83 29.42
N THR A 5 13.41 -93.53 29.69
CA THR A 5 12.08 -92.92 29.83
C THR A 5 12.02 -92.02 31.05
N MET A 6 12.72 -92.37 32.15
CA MET A 6 12.75 -91.53 33.35
C MET A 6 13.52 -90.22 33.13
N ILE A 7 14.62 -90.25 32.37
CA ILE A 7 15.40 -89.04 32.02
C ILE A 7 14.55 -88.06 31.19
N VAL A 8 13.79 -88.55 30.22
CA VAL A 8 12.94 -87.70 29.37
C VAL A 8 11.83 -87.02 30.17
N VAL A 9 11.22 -87.73 31.12
CA VAL A 9 10.15 -87.18 31.98
C VAL A 9 10.68 -86.08 32.90
N VAL A 10 11.85 -86.29 33.52
CA VAL A 10 12.47 -85.27 34.38
C VAL A 10 12.84 -84.02 33.58
N LEU A 11 13.41 -84.20 32.38
CA LEU A 11 13.80 -83.09 31.51
C LEU A 11 12.58 -82.29 31.04
N ALA A 12 11.49 -82.96 30.66
CA ALA A 12 10.24 -82.30 30.29
C ALA A 12 9.65 -81.47 31.45
N LEU A 13 9.73 -81.97 32.68
CA LEU A 13 9.24 -81.27 33.87
C LEU A 13 10.08 -80.02 34.19
N VAL A 14 11.40 -80.11 34.05
CA VAL A 14 12.31 -78.97 34.25
C VAL A 14 12.07 -77.88 33.20
N PHE A 15 11.93 -78.24 31.92
CA PHE A 15 11.65 -77.27 30.87
C PHE A 15 10.27 -76.63 31.01
N GLY A 16 9.25 -77.41 31.41
CA GLY A 16 7.92 -76.90 31.70
C GLY A 16 7.93 -75.90 32.85
N LEU A 17 8.67 -76.19 33.92
CA LEU A 17 8.80 -75.29 35.07
C LEU A 17 9.55 -74.00 34.69
N CYS A 18 10.65 -74.11 33.95
CA CYS A 18 11.39 -72.93 33.46
C CYS A 18 10.51 -72.05 32.56
N ALA A 19 9.75 -72.62 31.63
CA ALA A 19 8.85 -71.86 30.77
C ALA A 19 7.74 -71.17 31.57
N ALA A 20 7.15 -71.86 32.55
CA ALA A 20 6.13 -71.29 33.42
C ALA A 20 6.68 -70.13 34.26
N VAL A 21 7.89 -70.26 34.80
CA VAL A 21 8.56 -69.19 35.56
C VAL A 21 8.86 -68.00 34.66
N LEU A 22 9.38 -68.22 33.44
CA LEU A 22 9.67 -67.14 32.49
C LEU A 22 8.41 -66.39 32.06
N VAL A 23 7.31 -67.11 31.80
CA VAL A 23 6.01 -66.49 31.46
C VAL A 23 5.46 -65.73 32.67
N HIS A 24 5.55 -66.30 33.87
CA HIS A 24 5.10 -65.61 35.08
C HIS A 24 5.91 -64.34 35.35
N LEU A 25 7.22 -64.37 35.10
CA LEU A 25 8.10 -63.20 35.23
C LEU A 25 7.78 -62.13 34.16
N ALA A 26 7.48 -62.55 32.93
CA ALA A 26 7.13 -61.65 31.83
C ALA A 26 5.75 -61.00 32.00
N ILE A 27 4.79 -61.70 32.62
CA ILE A 27 3.46 -61.17 32.92
C ILE A 27 3.48 -60.32 34.21
N SER A 28 4.33 -60.66 35.18
CA SER A 28 4.48 -59.90 36.44
C SER A 28 5.43 -58.71 36.31
N ALA A 29 6.15 -58.59 35.19
CA ALA A 29 6.76 -57.34 34.78
C ALA A 29 5.63 -56.38 34.40
N GLU A 30 5.09 -55.67 35.40
CA GLU A 30 4.23 -54.52 35.13
C GLU A 30 4.97 -53.60 34.16
N PRO A 31 4.32 -53.13 33.07
CA PRO A 31 4.90 -52.07 32.28
C PRO A 31 5.11 -50.93 33.26
N SER A 32 6.37 -50.56 33.48
CA SER A 32 6.72 -49.36 34.22
C SER A 32 6.00 -48.22 33.51
N GLN A 33 4.83 -47.85 34.00
CA GLN A 33 4.23 -46.56 33.71
C GLN A 33 5.22 -45.58 34.31
N GLY A 34 6.18 -45.15 33.49
CA GLY A 34 7.15 -44.14 33.88
C GLY A 34 6.35 -43.03 34.52
N THR A 35 6.63 -42.75 35.79
CA THR A 35 5.91 -41.78 36.60
C THR A 35 5.89 -40.49 35.80
N VAL A 36 4.79 -40.24 35.10
CA VAL A 36 4.70 -39.09 34.20
C VAL A 36 4.58 -37.92 35.15
N GLU A 37 5.69 -37.21 35.32
CA GLU A 37 5.76 -36.02 36.17
C GLU A 37 4.66 -35.06 35.68
N VAL A 38 3.65 -34.86 36.52
CA VAL A 38 2.51 -33.99 36.23
C VAL A 38 2.79 -32.60 36.76
N VAL A 39 2.50 -31.58 35.95
CA VAL A 39 2.63 -30.17 36.30
C VAL A 39 1.27 -29.50 36.14
N LYS A 40 0.88 -28.69 37.13
CA LYS A 40 -0.38 -27.96 37.09
C LYS A 40 -0.22 -26.69 36.25
N PHE A 41 -1.11 -26.48 35.29
CA PHE A 41 -1.12 -25.32 34.40
C PHE A 41 -2.46 -24.58 34.47
N TYR A 42 -2.41 -23.27 34.24
CA TYR A 42 -3.60 -22.46 34.06
C TYR A 42 -4.22 -22.70 32.69
N VAL A 43 -5.52 -22.99 32.69
CA VAL A 43 -6.35 -23.29 31.53
C VAL A 43 -7.58 -22.39 31.55
N ALA A 44 -8.08 -22.01 30.38
CA ALA A 44 -9.30 -21.22 30.26
C ALA A 44 -10.53 -22.03 30.68
N LYS A 45 -11.30 -21.49 31.63
CA LYS A 45 -12.54 -22.09 32.12
C LYS A 45 -13.68 -22.01 31.09
N ASP A 46 -13.72 -20.91 30.35
CA ASP A 46 -14.70 -20.57 29.31
C ASP A 46 -14.01 -19.85 28.15
N ASP A 47 -14.74 -19.58 27.05
CA ASP A 47 -14.23 -18.84 25.91
C ASP A 47 -13.92 -17.38 26.29
N ILE A 48 -12.66 -16.97 26.16
CA ILE A 48 -12.18 -15.63 26.50
C ILE A 48 -11.95 -14.84 25.20
N GLN A 49 -12.68 -13.75 25.03
CA GLN A 49 -12.57 -12.88 23.85
C GLN A 49 -11.29 -12.03 23.88
N THR A 50 -10.95 -11.45 22.73
CA THR A 50 -9.82 -10.51 22.64
C THR A 50 -10.17 -9.17 23.28
N GLY A 51 -9.16 -8.50 23.86
CA GLY A 51 -9.31 -7.15 24.39
C GLY A 51 -10.03 -7.07 25.74
N ILE A 52 -10.16 -8.16 26.48
CA ILE A 52 -10.57 -8.15 27.90
C ILE A 52 -9.40 -8.51 28.82
N PRO A 53 -9.35 -7.97 30.06
CA PRO A 53 -8.33 -8.33 31.03
C PRO A 53 -8.56 -9.77 31.52
N LEU A 54 -7.47 -10.52 31.67
CA LEU A 54 -7.51 -11.85 32.26
C LEU A 54 -7.76 -11.74 33.76
N THR A 55 -8.75 -12.46 34.26
CA THR A 55 -9.12 -12.47 35.68
C THR A 55 -9.05 -13.88 36.24
N ALA A 56 -8.92 -13.99 37.57
CA ALA A 56 -8.82 -15.28 38.27
C ALA A 56 -10.08 -16.16 38.05
N GLU A 57 -11.24 -15.57 37.77
CA GLU A 57 -12.49 -16.29 37.54
C GLU A 57 -12.56 -17.01 36.19
N MET A 58 -11.76 -16.54 35.22
CA MET A 58 -11.73 -17.06 33.85
C MET A 58 -10.75 -18.22 33.67
N VAL A 59 -9.91 -18.50 34.67
CA VAL A 59 -8.86 -19.53 34.62
C VAL A 59 -9.08 -20.59 35.68
N THR A 60 -8.66 -21.81 35.38
CA THR A 60 -8.64 -22.95 36.30
C THR A 60 -7.32 -23.68 36.20
N LEU A 61 -6.94 -24.39 37.25
CA LEU A 61 -5.75 -25.24 37.23
C LEU A 61 -6.11 -26.64 36.76
N GLU A 62 -5.38 -27.17 35.79
CA GLU A 62 -5.51 -28.53 35.29
C GLU A 62 -4.13 -29.22 35.25
N GLU A 63 -4.13 -30.53 35.44
CA GLU A 63 -2.91 -31.33 35.50
C GLU A 63 -2.50 -31.77 34.09
N PHE A 64 -1.32 -31.32 33.64
CA PHE A 64 -0.75 -31.71 32.37
C PHE A 64 0.50 -32.58 32.58
N PRO A 65 0.71 -33.61 31.75
CA PRO A 65 1.96 -34.36 31.77
C PRO A 65 3.09 -33.48 31.22
N LYS A 66 4.24 -33.48 31.89
CA LYS A 66 5.41 -32.61 31.58
C LYS A 66 5.90 -32.71 30.13
N ASN A 67 5.62 -33.83 29.46
CA ASN A 67 5.98 -34.06 28.06
C ASN A 67 5.02 -33.44 27.03
N ARG A 68 3.86 -32.90 27.45
CA ARG A 68 2.86 -32.23 26.58
C ARG A 68 2.54 -30.81 27.02
N THR A 69 3.30 -30.25 27.95
CA THR A 69 3.12 -28.88 28.41
C THR A 69 3.67 -27.86 27.41
N PRO A 70 2.93 -26.78 27.10
CA PRO A 70 3.47 -25.67 26.33
C PRO A 70 4.65 -25.02 27.06
N ASN A 71 5.77 -24.82 26.37
CA ASN A 71 6.96 -24.16 26.94
C ASN A 71 6.67 -22.73 27.42
N ASP A 72 5.71 -22.05 26.77
CA ASP A 72 5.31 -20.67 27.06
C ASP A 72 4.02 -20.58 27.90
N GLY A 73 3.63 -21.68 28.55
CA GLY A 73 2.45 -21.71 29.40
C GLY A 73 2.72 -21.19 30.81
N PHE A 74 1.64 -20.94 31.55
CA PHE A 74 1.71 -20.53 32.96
C PHE A 74 1.47 -21.73 33.90
N PRO A 75 2.53 -22.28 34.53
CA PRO A 75 2.37 -23.25 35.61
C PRO A 75 1.80 -22.58 36.87
N ALA A 76 1.29 -23.39 37.80
CA ALA A 76 0.70 -22.91 39.06
C ALA A 76 1.60 -21.95 39.85
N ASP A 77 2.92 -22.13 39.76
CA ASP A 77 3.91 -21.30 40.49
C ASP A 77 4.03 -19.87 39.95
N LYS A 78 3.46 -19.58 38.77
CA LYS A 78 3.47 -18.25 38.14
C LYS A 78 2.14 -17.50 38.25
N ALA A 79 1.31 -17.86 39.24
CA ALA A 79 0.02 -17.23 39.49
C ALA A 79 0.10 -15.70 39.64
N GLU A 80 1.10 -15.23 40.40
CA GLU A 80 1.31 -13.81 40.69
C GLU A 80 1.58 -12.99 39.43
N VAL A 81 2.32 -13.55 38.47
CA VAL A 81 2.66 -12.88 37.21
C VAL A 81 1.48 -12.88 36.23
N LEU A 82 0.60 -13.88 36.31
CA LEU A 82 -0.53 -14.04 35.42
C LEU A 82 -1.75 -13.22 35.85
N LEU A 83 -2.01 -13.16 37.16
CA LEU A 83 -3.25 -12.64 37.76
C LEU A 83 -3.01 -11.41 38.62
N ASP A 84 -1.96 -10.63 38.33
CA ASP A 84 -1.66 -9.38 39.05
C ASP A 84 -2.81 -8.36 38.89
N PRO A 85 -3.49 -7.97 39.98
CA PRO A 85 -4.56 -6.98 39.93
C PRO A 85 -4.06 -5.55 39.66
N GLU A 86 -2.79 -5.23 39.97
CA GLU A 86 -2.22 -3.90 39.68
C GLU A 86 -1.82 -3.76 38.21
N SER A 87 -1.38 -4.86 37.60
CA SER A 87 -0.93 -4.91 36.20
C SER A 87 -1.66 -6.00 35.41
N PRO A 88 -2.98 -5.83 35.14
CA PRO A 88 -3.75 -6.87 34.46
C PRO A 88 -3.23 -7.10 33.04
N ARG A 89 -3.07 -8.36 32.67
CA ARG A 89 -2.72 -8.78 31.31
C ARG A 89 -3.97 -8.91 30.46
N TRP A 90 -3.92 -8.39 29.23
CA TRP A 90 -5.04 -8.35 28.30
C TRP A 90 -4.91 -9.45 27.25
N VAL A 91 -6.05 -10.01 26.85
CA VAL A 91 -6.07 -11.10 25.88
C VAL A 91 -5.86 -10.56 24.46
N LYS A 92 -4.74 -10.91 23.83
CA LYS A 92 -4.40 -10.52 22.44
C LYS A 92 -5.10 -11.39 21.40
N PHE A 93 -5.27 -12.68 21.69
CA PHE A 93 -5.91 -13.66 20.80
C PHE A 93 -7.00 -14.41 21.55
N LYS A 94 -8.09 -14.75 20.85
CA LYS A 94 -9.18 -15.55 21.46
C LYS A 94 -8.60 -16.83 22.08
N ILE A 95 -9.02 -17.11 23.31
CA ILE A 95 -8.65 -18.33 24.03
C ILE A 95 -9.93 -19.15 24.17
N PHE A 96 -9.88 -20.41 23.73
CA PHE A 96 -11.04 -21.28 23.83
C PHE A 96 -11.07 -21.99 25.18
N LYS A 97 -12.26 -22.38 25.62
CA LYS A 97 -12.42 -23.24 26.80
C LYS A 97 -11.52 -24.48 26.73
N GLY A 98 -10.82 -24.78 27.83
CA GLY A 98 -9.91 -25.92 27.93
C GLY A 98 -8.53 -25.69 27.31
N GLU A 99 -8.28 -24.50 26.75
CA GLU A 99 -6.97 -24.16 26.21
C GLU A 99 -6.00 -23.67 27.30
N PRO A 100 -4.75 -24.17 27.34
CA PRO A 100 -3.74 -23.66 28.27
C PRO A 100 -3.41 -22.20 28.00
N ILE A 101 -3.34 -21.41 29.07
CA ILE A 101 -2.98 -20.00 28.99
C ILE A 101 -1.47 -19.89 28.70
N VAL A 102 -1.12 -19.12 27.67
CA VAL A 102 0.23 -18.96 27.13
C VAL A 102 0.59 -17.49 26.97
N ASN A 103 1.85 -17.13 27.18
CA ASN A 103 2.28 -15.74 27.25
C ASN A 103 2.10 -15.01 25.92
N TYR A 104 2.37 -15.65 24.77
CA TYR A 104 2.15 -15.01 23.47
C TYR A 104 0.69 -14.63 23.18
N LYS A 105 -0.30 -15.20 23.88
CA LYS A 105 -1.73 -14.82 23.79
C LYS A 105 -2.14 -13.69 24.72
N LEU A 106 -1.26 -13.25 25.60
CA LEU A 106 -1.50 -12.18 26.56
C LEU A 106 -0.61 -10.98 26.26
N SER A 107 -1.05 -9.79 26.67
CA SER A 107 -0.20 -8.61 26.72
C SER A 107 0.85 -8.74 27.81
N ASP A 108 1.85 -7.86 27.76
CA ASP A 108 2.70 -7.64 28.92
C ASP A 108 1.89 -6.98 30.04
N SER A 109 2.43 -7.04 31.26
CA SER A 109 1.78 -6.58 32.48
C SER A 109 1.32 -5.13 32.34
N GLY A 110 0.01 -4.89 32.46
CA GLY A 110 -0.56 -3.52 32.45
C GLY A 110 -0.75 -2.87 31.08
N GLU A 111 -0.36 -3.51 29.98
CA GLU A 111 -0.58 -2.97 28.63
C GLU A 111 -2.03 -3.17 28.16
N ARG A 112 -2.66 -2.14 27.56
CA ARG A 112 -4.09 -2.17 27.17
C ARG A 112 -4.32 -1.81 25.71
N GLY A 113 -5.32 -2.44 25.09
CA GLY A 113 -5.77 -2.06 23.74
C GLY A 113 -4.67 -2.18 22.67
N ILE A 114 -4.66 -1.28 21.69
CA ILE A 114 -3.68 -1.30 20.58
C ILE A 114 -2.24 -1.12 21.10
N SER A 115 -2.03 -0.49 22.25
CA SER A 115 -0.67 -0.31 22.80
C SER A 115 -0.03 -1.63 23.21
N ALA A 116 -0.82 -2.65 23.57
CA ALA A 116 -0.34 -4.00 23.86
C ALA A 116 0.14 -4.78 22.62
N LEU A 117 -0.09 -4.24 21.43
CA LEU A 117 0.36 -4.82 20.15
C LEU A 117 1.61 -4.13 19.61
N LEU A 118 2.13 -3.10 20.30
CA LEU A 118 3.27 -2.31 19.88
C LEU A 118 4.53 -2.76 20.62
N ASN A 119 5.62 -2.96 19.89
CA ASN A 119 6.94 -3.18 20.50
C ASN A 119 7.57 -1.85 20.96
N PRO A 120 8.58 -1.89 21.84
CA PRO A 120 9.37 -0.70 22.18
C PRO A 120 9.93 -0.01 20.93
N GLY A 121 9.59 1.26 20.76
CA GLY A 121 9.99 2.06 19.59
C GLY A 121 8.93 2.17 18.49
N GLU A 122 7.86 1.37 18.52
CA GLU A 122 6.76 1.43 17.55
C GLU A 122 5.58 2.28 18.03
N ARG A 123 4.86 2.90 17.08
CA ARG A 123 3.74 3.85 17.28
C ARG A 123 2.56 3.34 16.46
N ALA A 124 1.35 3.56 16.96
CA ALA A 124 0.12 3.32 16.22
C ALA A 124 -0.37 4.63 15.61
N VAL A 125 -0.59 4.66 14.29
CA VAL A 125 -1.11 5.84 13.58
C VAL A 125 -2.37 5.46 12.84
N SER A 126 -3.47 6.15 13.14
CA SER A 126 -4.74 5.98 12.42
C SER A 126 -4.80 6.92 11.23
N ILE A 127 -4.91 6.37 10.03
CA ILE A 127 -5.06 7.14 8.80
C ILE A 127 -6.51 7.06 8.30
N PRO A 128 -7.13 8.18 7.88
CA PRO A 128 -8.41 8.16 7.19
C PRO A 128 -8.19 7.64 5.76
N ILE A 129 -9.05 6.73 5.31
CA ILE A 129 -9.08 6.30 3.91
C ILE A 129 -10.23 7.00 3.21
N ALA A 130 -9.88 7.78 2.18
CA ALA A 130 -10.76 8.76 1.57
C ALA A 130 -12.00 8.16 0.88
N ASP A 131 -11.93 6.88 0.50
CA ASP A 131 -12.97 6.27 -0.33
C ASP A 131 -13.23 4.82 0.08
N THR A 132 -14.47 4.54 0.47
CA THR A 132 -14.93 3.21 0.87
C THR A 132 -14.87 2.20 -0.28
N SER A 133 -14.82 2.69 -1.53
CA SER A 133 -14.72 1.88 -2.75
C SER A 133 -13.27 1.48 -3.08
N THR A 134 -12.30 2.36 -2.83
CA THR A 134 -10.87 2.13 -3.14
C THR A 134 -10.13 1.42 -2.00
N ALA A 135 -10.63 1.52 -0.78
CA ALA A 135 -10.12 0.78 0.37
C ALA A 135 -10.60 -0.67 0.40
N LEU A 136 -10.29 -1.44 -0.66
CA LEU A 136 -10.40 -2.89 -0.71
C LEU A 136 -11.72 -3.45 -0.10
N GLY A 137 -12.85 -2.75 -0.23
CA GLY A 137 -14.17 -3.19 0.25
C GLY A 137 -14.34 -3.56 1.73
N GLY A 138 -13.30 -3.46 2.59
CA GLY A 138 -13.28 -4.08 3.93
C GLY A 138 -12.61 -5.46 3.98
N LEU A 139 -11.78 -5.79 2.99
CA LEU A 139 -10.95 -6.99 2.93
C LEU A 139 -9.68 -6.87 3.76
N VAL A 140 -9.23 -5.64 4.07
CA VAL A 140 -8.10 -5.43 4.97
C VAL A 140 -8.52 -5.84 6.37
N MET A 141 -7.80 -6.79 6.95
CA MET A 141 -7.98 -7.29 8.30
C MET A 141 -6.81 -6.89 9.19
N PRO A 142 -7.00 -6.86 10.52
CA PRO A 142 -5.87 -6.80 11.45
C PRO A 142 -4.83 -7.89 11.11
N ARG A 143 -3.55 -7.51 11.17
CA ARG A 143 -2.36 -8.29 10.80
C ARG A 143 -2.06 -8.40 9.31
N ASP A 144 -2.88 -7.84 8.44
CA ASP A 144 -2.51 -7.69 7.04
C ASP A 144 -1.36 -6.69 6.89
N ARG A 145 -0.63 -6.82 5.78
CA ARG A 145 0.43 -5.88 5.40
C ARG A 145 -0.01 -5.05 4.21
N VAL A 146 0.22 -3.75 4.29
CA VAL A 146 -0.20 -2.78 3.27
C VAL A 146 0.94 -1.84 2.92
N ASP A 147 0.89 -1.31 1.70
CA ASP A 147 1.64 -0.12 1.32
C ASP A 147 0.73 1.10 1.40
N VAL A 148 1.34 2.23 1.72
CA VAL A 148 0.66 3.52 1.82
C VAL A 148 1.11 4.38 0.65
N LEU A 149 0.19 4.69 -0.25
CA LEU A 149 0.41 5.59 -1.37
C LEU A 149 -0.11 6.98 -1.03
N LEU A 150 0.62 8.01 -1.42
CA LEU A 150 0.19 9.40 -1.33
C LEU A 150 -0.03 9.94 -2.74
N SER A 151 -1.22 10.46 -2.98
CA SER A 151 -1.54 11.23 -4.17
C SER A 151 -1.64 12.71 -3.79
N VAL A 152 -0.78 13.53 -4.38
CA VAL A 152 -0.76 14.99 -4.21
C VAL A 152 -1.20 15.65 -5.51
N GLU A 153 -2.04 16.67 -5.40
CA GLU A 153 -2.43 17.53 -6.52
C GLU A 153 -1.63 18.84 -6.44
N SER A 154 -0.88 19.14 -7.51
CA SER A 154 -0.04 20.32 -7.59
C SER A 154 -0.84 21.49 -8.16
N LYS A 155 -0.93 22.58 -7.38
CA LYS A 155 -1.58 23.82 -7.83
C LYS A 155 -0.75 24.45 -8.95
N ARG A 156 -1.44 25.16 -9.86
CA ARG A 156 -0.79 25.78 -11.03
C ARG A 156 0.36 26.72 -10.63
N GLU A 157 0.19 27.49 -9.56
CA GLU A 157 1.20 28.44 -9.06
C GLU A 157 2.51 27.75 -8.62
N ASP A 158 2.43 26.56 -8.01
CA ASP A 158 3.61 25.82 -7.54
C ASP A 158 4.42 25.23 -8.71
N ARG A 159 3.73 24.87 -9.82
CA ARG A 159 4.37 24.31 -11.02
C ARG A 159 5.19 25.35 -11.77
N ASP A 160 4.68 26.56 -11.87
CA ASP A 160 5.36 27.66 -12.55
C ASP A 160 6.61 28.15 -11.77
N LEU A 161 6.62 27.95 -10.45
CA LEU A 161 7.71 28.39 -9.57
C LEU A 161 8.94 27.47 -9.58
N TYR A 162 8.73 26.15 -9.68
CA TYR A 162 9.79 25.14 -9.66
C TYR A 162 10.12 24.54 -11.03
N GLY A 163 9.36 24.87 -12.08
CA GLY A 163 9.58 24.33 -13.43
C GLY A 163 9.35 22.83 -13.55
N ILE A 164 8.58 22.25 -12.62
CA ILE A 164 8.24 20.81 -12.60
C ILE A 164 6.93 20.62 -13.36
N ASP A 165 6.99 19.98 -14.52
CA ASP A 165 5.80 19.58 -15.28
C ASP A 165 5.37 18.16 -14.87
N ASP A 166 4.72 18.06 -13.72
CA ASP A 166 4.10 16.81 -13.24
C ASP A 166 2.67 16.63 -13.79
N GLY A 167 2.18 17.56 -14.61
CA GLY A 167 0.84 17.54 -15.17
C GLY A 167 -0.26 17.90 -14.17
N GLY A 168 0.10 18.26 -12.93
CA GLY A 168 -0.79 18.67 -11.86
C GLY A 168 -1.14 17.60 -10.84
N ALA A 169 -0.59 16.39 -10.93
CA ALA A 169 -0.75 15.38 -9.89
C ALA A 169 0.40 14.37 -9.91
N THR A 170 0.80 13.93 -8.72
CA THR A 170 1.82 12.90 -8.53
C THR A 170 1.34 11.89 -7.50
N THR A 171 1.61 10.60 -7.73
CA THR A 171 1.38 9.54 -6.75
C THR A 171 2.69 8.83 -6.42
N SER A 172 3.03 8.72 -5.15
CA SER A 172 4.26 8.08 -4.67
C SER A 172 3.96 7.13 -3.51
N THR A 173 4.74 6.07 -3.40
CA THR A 173 4.71 5.18 -2.24
C THR A 173 5.41 5.84 -1.06
N LEU A 174 4.67 6.12 0.01
CA LEU A 174 5.20 6.70 1.24
C LEU A 174 5.84 5.65 2.14
N LEU A 175 5.10 4.57 2.38
CA LEU A 175 5.53 3.46 3.22
C LEU A 175 5.20 2.15 2.54
N GLN A 176 6.06 1.16 2.75
CA GLN A 176 5.87 -0.20 2.29
C GLN A 176 5.81 -1.17 3.46
N ASN A 177 5.12 -2.29 3.26
CA ASN A 177 5.16 -3.44 4.15
C ASN A 177 4.71 -3.16 5.60
N VAL A 178 3.74 -2.25 5.75
CA VAL A 178 3.27 -1.77 7.05
C VAL A 178 2.16 -2.68 7.59
N GLU A 179 2.25 -3.08 8.86
CA GLU A 179 1.24 -3.95 9.47
C GLU A 179 0.02 -3.17 9.96
N VAL A 180 -1.17 -3.71 9.69
CA VAL A 180 -2.45 -3.18 10.15
C VAL A 180 -2.75 -3.70 11.56
N LEU A 181 -2.91 -2.79 12.52
CA LEU A 181 -3.28 -3.13 13.90
C LEU A 181 -4.79 -3.21 14.09
N ALA A 182 -5.53 -2.31 13.47
CA ALA A 182 -6.98 -2.24 13.60
C ALA A 182 -7.62 -1.56 12.38
N VAL A 183 -8.87 -1.92 12.10
CA VAL A 183 -9.72 -1.27 11.09
C VAL A 183 -10.97 -0.76 11.79
N GLY A 184 -11.22 0.54 11.68
CA GLY A 184 -12.34 1.24 12.29
C GLY A 184 -13.24 1.91 11.26
N GLN A 185 -14.50 2.15 11.65
CA GLN A 185 -15.40 3.04 10.94
C GLN A 185 -15.45 4.36 11.70
N VAL A 186 -15.09 5.45 11.04
CA VAL A 186 -15.36 6.80 11.53
C VAL A 186 -16.75 7.16 11.00
N ILE A 187 -17.75 7.06 11.87
CA ILE A 187 -19.07 7.62 11.60
C ILE A 187 -18.93 9.12 11.84
N THR A 188 -18.95 9.91 10.77
CA THR A 188 -19.14 11.36 10.90
C THR A 188 -20.51 11.59 11.53
N GLN A 189 -20.50 12.25 12.69
CA GLN A 189 -21.69 12.77 13.33
C GLN A 189 -22.24 13.89 12.45
N ASP A 190 -23.36 13.62 11.76
CA ASP A 190 -24.17 14.70 11.18
C ASP A 190 -24.57 15.64 12.32
N ASP A 191 -24.21 16.92 12.21
CA ASP A 191 -24.87 18.01 12.93
C ASP A 191 -26.36 17.99 12.57
N SER A 192 -27.10 17.19 13.32
CA SER A 192 -28.55 17.06 13.24
C SER A 192 -29.20 18.12 14.11
N SER A 193 -28.94 19.39 13.78
CA SER A 193 -29.81 20.51 14.12
C SER A 193 -30.55 20.96 12.85
N ASN A 194 -31.46 20.11 12.39
CA ASN A 194 -32.65 20.41 11.56
C ASN A 194 -33.05 19.16 10.80
N SER A 195 -33.66 18.22 11.52
CA SER A 195 -34.44 17.15 10.91
C SER A 195 -35.80 17.71 10.49
N ASP A 196 -35.90 18.27 9.30
CA ASP A 196 -37.15 18.38 8.58
C ASP A 196 -36.94 18.07 7.09
N ALA A 197 -37.75 17.12 6.62
CA ALA A 197 -38.09 16.81 5.23
C ALA A 197 -37.00 16.22 4.28
N HIS A 198 -37.22 14.94 3.95
CA HIS A 198 -36.92 14.29 2.66
C HIS A 198 -35.64 14.70 1.90
N GLY A 199 -34.58 13.90 2.08
CA GLY A 199 -33.45 13.85 1.16
C GLY A 199 -32.47 12.80 1.65
N SER A 200 -32.08 11.87 0.77
CA SER A 200 -31.13 10.79 1.02
C SER A 200 -29.89 11.29 1.77
N LYS A 201 -29.80 10.97 3.07
CA LYS A 201 -28.55 11.10 3.83
C LYS A 201 -27.55 10.12 3.25
N GLN A 202 -26.67 10.61 2.39
CA GLN A 202 -25.52 9.85 1.94
C GLN A 202 -24.55 9.80 3.13
N GLN A 203 -24.74 8.80 3.99
CA GLN A 203 -23.84 8.49 5.08
C GLN A 203 -22.50 8.06 4.46
N VAL A 204 -21.58 9.01 4.30
CA VAL A 204 -20.21 8.71 3.86
C VAL A 204 -19.51 8.05 5.03
N ASN A 205 -19.51 6.72 5.04
CA ASN A 205 -18.77 5.93 6.02
C ASN A 205 -17.27 6.03 5.68
N PHE A 206 -16.58 6.98 6.31
CA PHE A 206 -15.12 6.99 6.27
C PHE A 206 -14.61 5.81 7.09
N ARG A 207 -13.78 4.98 6.47
CA ARG A 207 -13.04 3.95 7.21
C ARG A 207 -11.72 4.56 7.66
N SER A 208 -11.18 4.06 8.76
CA SER A 208 -9.84 4.41 9.24
C SER A 208 -9.06 3.13 9.47
N VAL A 209 -7.78 3.14 9.11
CA VAL A 209 -6.89 2.01 9.37
C VAL A 209 -5.80 2.46 10.31
N THR A 210 -5.58 1.70 11.37
CA THR A 210 -4.51 1.95 12.34
C THR A 210 -3.31 1.09 11.98
N LEU A 211 -2.18 1.73 11.70
CA LEU A 211 -0.95 1.12 11.22
C LEU A 211 0.11 1.08 12.32
N ARG A 212 0.93 0.03 12.33
CA ARG A 212 2.13 -0.08 13.17
C ARG A 212 3.32 0.53 12.44
N VAL A 213 3.89 1.59 12.98
CA VAL A 213 4.94 2.39 12.33
C VAL A 213 6.05 2.80 13.29
N THR A 214 7.21 3.18 12.75
CA THR A 214 8.25 3.86 13.53
C THR A 214 7.89 5.34 13.78
N PRO A 215 8.56 6.04 14.70
CA PRO A 215 8.28 7.46 14.97
C PRO A 215 8.57 8.36 13.76
N GLU A 216 9.57 8.00 12.95
CA GLU A 216 9.90 8.70 11.71
C GLU A 216 8.80 8.50 10.65
N GLN A 217 8.37 7.26 10.46
CA GLN A 217 7.26 6.92 9.58
C GLN A 217 5.94 7.57 10.03
N ALA A 218 5.70 7.70 11.34
CA ALA A 218 4.54 8.41 11.88
C ALA A 218 4.53 9.89 11.47
N SER A 219 5.69 10.55 11.51
CA SER A 219 5.83 11.95 11.09
C SER A 219 5.60 12.10 9.58
N LEU A 220 6.13 11.16 8.80
CA LEU A 220 5.95 11.09 7.35
C LEU A 220 4.48 10.88 6.96
N LEU A 221 3.77 9.98 7.63
CA LEU A 221 2.33 9.78 7.43
C LEU A 221 1.53 11.03 7.78
N GLN A 222 1.85 11.67 8.90
CA GLN A 222 1.14 12.89 9.33
C GLN A 222 1.30 14.01 8.30
N LEU A 223 2.51 14.18 7.75
CA LEU A 223 2.73 15.11 6.66
C LEU A 223 1.95 14.71 5.41
N GLY A 224 1.96 13.43 5.04
CA GLY A 224 1.18 12.92 3.91
C GLY A 224 -0.32 13.21 4.01
N ILE A 225 -0.92 13.02 5.20
CA ILE A 225 -2.33 13.35 5.47
C ILE A 225 -2.62 14.83 5.21
N GLN A 226 -1.68 15.73 5.54
CA GLN A 226 -1.86 17.17 5.34
C GLN A 226 -1.66 17.61 3.89
N GLN A 227 -0.80 16.91 3.14
CA GLN A 227 -0.43 17.29 1.77
C GLN A 227 -1.37 16.73 0.71
N GLY A 228 -2.00 15.58 0.95
CA GLY A 228 -2.80 14.92 -0.09
C GLY A 228 -3.68 13.80 0.41
N ARG A 229 -4.05 12.91 -0.51
CA ARG A 229 -4.92 11.77 -0.24
C ARG A 229 -4.08 10.51 -0.08
N LEU A 230 -4.34 9.78 1.01
CA LEU A 230 -3.72 8.49 1.25
C LEU A 230 -4.57 7.35 0.71
N HIS A 231 -3.90 6.41 0.04
CA HIS A 231 -4.48 5.18 -0.48
C HIS A 231 -3.72 3.99 0.10
N LEU A 232 -4.41 2.86 0.25
CA LEU A 232 -3.82 1.62 0.75
C LEU A 232 -3.85 0.55 -0.33
N THR A 233 -2.73 -0.16 -0.48
CA THR A 233 -2.64 -1.36 -1.31
C THR A 233 -2.27 -2.55 -0.44
N LEU A 234 -3.00 -3.66 -0.57
CA LEU A 234 -2.76 -4.87 0.22
C LEU A 234 -1.65 -5.70 -0.40
N ARG A 235 -0.68 -6.12 0.41
CA ARG A 235 0.38 -7.03 0.00
C ARG A 235 -0.05 -8.48 0.10
N GLY A 236 0.48 -9.30 -0.81
CA GLY A 236 0.36 -10.74 -0.69
C GLY A 236 1.11 -11.25 0.55
N PRO A 237 0.69 -12.38 1.16
CA PRO A 237 1.32 -12.90 2.37
C PRO A 237 2.78 -13.33 2.20
N GLN A 238 3.24 -13.53 0.95
CA GLN A 238 4.63 -13.89 0.62
C GLN A 238 5.45 -12.68 0.12
N ASP A 239 4.83 -11.51 -0.01
CA ASP A 239 5.44 -10.30 -0.57
C ASP A 239 6.04 -9.44 0.54
N VAL A 240 7.28 -9.75 0.90
CA VAL A 240 7.99 -9.16 2.04
C VAL A 240 9.09 -8.18 1.65
N GLU A 241 9.41 -8.07 0.35
CA GLU A 241 10.49 -7.22 -0.13
C GLU A 241 9.99 -5.80 -0.41
N ASP A 242 10.82 -4.81 -0.11
CA ASP A 242 10.56 -3.43 -0.48
C ASP A 242 11.00 -3.22 -1.94
N VAL A 243 10.15 -2.59 -2.73
CA VAL A 243 10.43 -2.30 -4.14
C VAL A 243 10.71 -0.81 -4.28
N ASP A 244 11.79 -0.44 -4.96
CA ASP A 244 12.04 0.97 -5.28
C ASP A 244 11.10 1.41 -6.41
N ILE A 245 10.04 2.12 -6.05
CA ILE A 245 8.99 2.59 -6.96
C ILE A 245 9.14 4.09 -7.13
N LYS A 246 9.43 4.52 -8.36
CA LYS A 246 9.48 5.95 -8.69
C LYS A 246 8.07 6.55 -8.59
N PRO A 247 7.94 7.79 -8.09
CA PRO A 247 6.67 8.52 -8.14
C PRO A 247 6.13 8.58 -9.57
N LEU A 248 4.85 8.28 -9.74
CA LEU A 248 4.16 8.37 -11.02
C LEU A 248 3.51 9.74 -11.15
N THR A 249 3.85 10.46 -12.22
CA THR A 249 3.27 11.77 -12.53
C THR A 249 2.10 11.65 -13.51
N LEU A 250 1.23 12.66 -13.52
CA LEU A 250 0.12 12.71 -14.45
C LEU A 250 0.58 12.89 -15.90
N VAL A 251 1.75 13.50 -16.14
CA VAL A 251 2.37 13.56 -17.47
C VAL A 251 2.74 12.16 -17.96
N GLU A 252 3.37 11.34 -17.14
CA GLU A 252 3.74 9.96 -17.50
C GLU A 252 2.49 9.10 -17.73
N LEU A 253 1.48 9.24 -16.86
CA LEU A 253 0.20 8.54 -17.04
C LEU A 253 -0.49 8.93 -18.35
N ARG A 254 -0.40 10.20 -18.77
CA ARG A 254 -0.94 10.67 -20.06
C ARG A 254 -0.03 10.34 -21.25
N GLY A 255 1.28 10.25 -21.03
CA GLY A 255 2.32 10.05 -22.04
C GLY A 255 2.46 8.60 -22.51
N THR A 256 2.06 7.63 -21.69
CA THR A 256 1.94 6.21 -22.12
C THR A 256 0.85 5.99 -23.19
N SER A 257 0.00 7.00 -23.46
CA SER A 257 -0.91 6.98 -24.62
C SER A 257 -0.21 7.28 -25.96
N LYS A 258 1.03 7.79 -25.97
CA LYS A 258 1.70 8.21 -27.23
C LYS A 258 2.34 7.05 -27.98
N GLU A 259 2.70 5.95 -27.30
CA GLU A 259 3.22 4.74 -27.96
C GLU A 259 2.13 3.92 -28.65
N ALA A 260 0.86 4.06 -28.25
CA ALA A 260 -0.26 3.35 -28.88
C ALA A 260 -0.74 3.98 -30.21
N ASN A 261 -0.20 5.14 -30.62
CA ASN A 261 -0.65 5.84 -31.83
C ASN A 261 0.51 6.49 -32.62
N GLN A 262 1.64 5.79 -32.73
CA GLN A 262 2.64 6.12 -33.75
C GLN A 262 2.42 5.22 -34.96
N ASN A 263 1.63 5.71 -35.92
CA ASN A 263 1.68 5.19 -37.27
C ASN A 263 3.01 5.68 -37.90
N PRO A 264 3.99 4.80 -38.15
CA PRO A 264 5.36 5.18 -38.51
C PRO A 264 5.47 5.89 -39.87
N ASN A 265 4.39 5.95 -40.66
CA ASN A 265 4.37 6.61 -41.97
C ASN A 265 4.09 8.12 -41.93
N VAL A 266 3.72 8.70 -40.78
CA VAL A 266 3.28 10.12 -40.73
C VAL A 266 4.48 11.07 -40.67
N ASP A 267 5.56 10.72 -39.97
CA ASP A 267 6.69 11.62 -39.76
C ASP A 267 7.53 11.84 -41.03
N ASP A 268 7.82 10.79 -41.81
CA ASP A 268 8.65 10.92 -43.02
C ASP A 268 7.95 11.69 -44.15
N SER A 269 6.63 11.53 -44.28
CA SER A 269 5.84 12.22 -45.31
C SER A 269 5.72 13.72 -45.05
N PHE A 270 5.66 14.12 -43.78
CA PHE A 270 5.53 15.51 -43.38
C PHE A 270 6.87 16.25 -43.48
N GLN A 271 7.98 15.59 -43.12
CA GLN A 271 9.33 16.15 -43.30
C GLN A 271 9.66 16.40 -44.77
N SER A 272 9.30 15.45 -45.64
CA SER A 272 9.51 15.59 -47.09
C SER A 272 8.70 16.75 -47.68
N GLN A 273 7.47 16.97 -47.20
CA GLN A 273 6.64 18.10 -47.63
C GLN A 273 7.19 19.45 -47.17
N LEU A 274 7.80 19.51 -45.98
CA LEU A 274 8.42 20.73 -45.47
C LEU A 274 9.67 21.11 -46.28
N GLU A 275 10.55 20.16 -46.57
CA GLU A 275 11.75 20.41 -47.39
C GLU A 275 11.38 20.85 -48.81
N GLU A 276 10.34 20.25 -49.41
CA GLU A 276 9.88 20.64 -50.74
C GLU A 276 9.28 22.06 -50.76
N MET A 277 8.56 22.43 -49.69
CA MET A 277 7.99 23.77 -49.52
C MET A 277 9.08 24.83 -49.33
N GLU A 278 10.09 24.56 -48.49
CA GLU A 278 11.24 25.46 -48.28
C GLU A 278 12.00 25.70 -49.60
N ARG A 279 12.26 24.64 -50.36
CA ARG A 279 12.95 24.75 -51.65
C ARG A 279 12.17 25.59 -52.66
N ARG A 280 10.85 25.40 -52.76
CA ARG A 280 10.00 26.20 -53.66
C ARG A 280 9.94 27.67 -53.24
N PHE A 281 10.05 27.94 -51.95
CA PHE A 281 10.05 29.30 -51.42
C PHE A 281 11.37 30.01 -51.75
N GLU A 282 12.51 29.36 -51.57
CA GLU A 282 13.82 29.92 -51.94
C GLU A 282 13.93 30.20 -53.45
N GLU A 283 13.41 29.30 -54.29
CA GLU A 283 13.40 29.46 -55.75
C GLU A 283 12.55 30.68 -56.20
N ARG A 284 11.42 30.95 -55.52
CA ARG A 284 10.64 32.18 -55.75
C ARG A 284 11.37 33.44 -55.31
N LEU A 285 12.09 33.38 -54.20
CA LEU A 285 12.82 34.52 -53.66
C LEU A 285 13.97 34.94 -54.58
N GLU A 286 14.66 33.98 -55.19
CA GLU A 286 15.67 34.26 -56.22
C GLU A 286 15.07 34.85 -57.49
N LEU A 287 13.90 34.35 -57.92
CA LEU A 287 13.17 34.91 -59.07
C LEU A 287 12.72 36.36 -58.83
N GLN A 288 12.13 36.66 -57.67
CA GLN A 288 11.76 38.03 -57.31
C GLN A 288 12.97 38.96 -57.25
N ARG A 289 14.11 38.47 -56.75
CA ARG A 289 15.34 39.25 -56.68
C ARG A 289 15.88 39.56 -58.07
N ALA A 290 15.86 38.59 -58.99
CA ALA A 290 16.26 38.79 -60.38
C ALA A 290 15.29 39.74 -61.12
N GLU A 291 13.98 39.67 -60.83
CA GLU A 291 12.98 40.60 -61.38
C GLU A 291 13.20 42.03 -60.86
N MET A 292 13.50 42.22 -59.57
CA MET A 292 13.84 43.54 -59.06
C MET A 292 15.15 44.08 -59.64
N GLU A 293 16.17 43.23 -59.80
CA GLU A 293 17.48 43.63 -60.32
C GLU A 293 17.40 44.01 -61.82
N THR A 294 16.55 43.31 -62.59
CA THR A 294 16.24 43.67 -63.98
C THR A 294 15.36 44.93 -64.10
N ALA A 295 14.43 45.16 -63.15
CA ALA A 295 13.67 46.41 -63.06
C ALA A 295 14.56 47.62 -62.69
N LEU A 296 15.57 47.42 -61.84
CA LEU A 296 16.58 48.45 -61.50
C LEU A 296 17.51 48.78 -62.68
N LEU A 297 17.85 47.80 -63.52
CA LEU A 297 18.72 47.98 -64.70
C LEU A 297 18.00 48.57 -65.93
N THR A 298 16.67 48.51 -65.97
CA THR A 298 15.84 49.10 -67.04
C THR A 298 15.30 50.49 -66.69
N SER A 299 15.51 50.93 -65.45
CA SER A 299 15.14 52.24 -64.92
C SER A 299 16.26 53.26 -65.16
N ASP A 300 16.45 53.68 -66.41
CA ASP A 300 17.26 54.86 -66.75
C ASP A 300 16.39 55.81 -67.59
N SER A 301 15.44 56.47 -66.93
CA SER A 301 14.95 57.84 -67.20
C SER A 301 13.65 58.12 -66.44
N ASP A 302 13.66 59.28 -65.79
CA ASP A 302 12.54 60.09 -65.32
C ASP A 302 12.17 60.04 -63.83
N ASP A 303 12.14 61.25 -63.26
CA ASP A 303 11.89 61.59 -61.86
C ASP A 303 10.49 61.15 -61.43
N SER A 304 10.40 60.19 -60.51
CA SER A 304 9.26 60.04 -59.57
C SER A 304 9.59 59.01 -58.49
N ILE A 305 9.64 59.46 -57.24
CA ILE A 305 9.73 58.59 -56.05
C ILE A 305 8.45 57.74 -55.99
N PRO A 306 8.51 56.39 -56.00
CA PRO A 306 7.32 55.60 -55.78
C PRO A 306 6.95 55.62 -54.29
N THR A 307 5.75 56.10 -54.01
CA THR A 307 5.03 55.91 -52.74
C THR A 307 4.85 54.41 -52.49
N LEU A 308 5.30 53.94 -51.32
CA LEU A 308 5.08 52.57 -50.83
C LEU A 308 3.62 52.39 -50.41
N GLU A 309 2.77 52.00 -51.35
CA GLU A 309 1.42 51.52 -51.09
C GLU A 309 1.33 50.05 -51.52
N GLY A 310 0.97 49.17 -50.59
CA GLY A 310 0.71 47.75 -50.86
C GLY A 310 1.83 46.77 -50.48
N ILE A 311 1.85 46.34 -49.21
CA ILE A 311 2.54 45.10 -48.80
C ILE A 311 1.50 44.23 -48.07
N GLU A 312 0.80 43.39 -48.83
CA GLU A 312 0.04 42.23 -48.33
C GLU A 312 0.89 40.94 -48.47
N PRO A 313 0.35 39.75 -48.18
CA PRO A 313 0.47 38.94 -46.98
C PRO A 313 1.76 38.08 -46.86
N GLU A 314 2.91 38.50 -47.41
CA GLU A 314 4.13 37.66 -47.41
C GLU A 314 4.89 37.58 -46.06
N LYS A 315 4.50 38.38 -45.06
CA LYS A 315 5.10 38.30 -43.70
C LYS A 315 4.50 37.21 -42.81
N MET A 316 3.41 36.55 -43.19
CA MET A 316 2.79 35.50 -42.35
C MET A 316 3.46 34.12 -42.48
N GLU A 317 4.00 33.74 -43.64
CA GLU A 317 4.73 32.47 -43.78
C GLU A 317 6.07 32.49 -43.03
N PHE A 318 6.77 33.63 -43.04
CA PHE A 318 8.03 33.80 -42.31
C PHE A 318 7.85 33.67 -40.79
N VAL A 319 6.69 34.09 -40.28
CA VAL A 319 6.32 33.93 -38.87
C VAL A 319 5.89 32.48 -38.60
N PHE A 320 5.17 31.82 -39.50
CA PHE A 320 4.68 30.44 -39.33
C PHE A 320 5.81 29.39 -39.33
N VAL A 321 6.77 29.48 -40.26
CA VAL A 321 7.93 28.59 -40.33
C VAL A 321 8.88 28.82 -39.15
N LYS A 322 9.07 30.07 -38.74
CA LYS A 322 9.84 30.40 -37.52
C LYS A 322 9.07 30.01 -36.23
N MET A 323 7.73 29.97 -36.26
CA MET A 323 6.89 29.46 -35.18
C MET A 323 7.04 27.95 -34.99
N LEU A 324 7.14 27.18 -36.08
CA LEU A 324 7.37 25.73 -36.02
C LEU A 324 8.75 25.40 -35.47
N ARG A 325 9.76 26.23 -35.75
CA ARG A 325 11.12 26.10 -35.19
C ARG A 325 11.23 26.53 -33.72
N GLY A 326 10.33 27.39 -33.25
CA GLY A 326 10.34 27.94 -31.88
C GLY A 326 9.44 27.22 -30.87
N ARG A 327 8.59 26.28 -31.30
CA ARG A 327 7.60 25.63 -30.43
C ARG A 327 8.17 24.39 -29.74
N HIS A 328 9.19 24.62 -28.90
CA HIS A 328 9.55 23.72 -27.80
C HIS A 328 9.70 24.43 -26.45
N SER A 329 9.26 25.69 -26.34
CA SER A 329 9.17 26.39 -25.05
C SER A 329 7.91 27.25 -24.98
N SER A 330 7.39 27.35 -23.77
CA SER A 330 6.03 27.66 -23.34
C SER A 330 5.58 29.12 -23.50
N ASN A 331 4.25 29.27 -23.60
CA ASN A 331 3.39 30.40 -23.22
C ASN A 331 3.54 31.75 -23.97
N PHE A 332 2.57 32.04 -24.84
CA PHE A 332 2.14 33.42 -25.06
C PHE A 332 0.60 33.51 -25.04
N ASN A 333 0.10 34.37 -24.16
CA ASN A 333 -1.31 34.72 -24.04
C ASN A 333 -1.58 35.92 -24.96
N ILE A 334 -2.28 35.72 -26.08
CA ILE A 334 -2.70 36.83 -26.94
C ILE A 334 -4.06 37.29 -26.45
N ARG A 335 -4.07 38.45 -25.79
CA ARG A 335 -5.28 39.22 -25.51
C ARG A 335 -5.69 39.90 -26.82
N ILE A 336 -6.78 39.44 -27.43
CA ILE A 336 -7.39 40.10 -28.58
C ILE A 336 -7.96 41.45 -28.07
N PRO A 337 -7.58 42.62 -28.62
CA PRO A 337 -8.29 43.84 -28.35
C PRO A 337 -9.67 43.76 -29.01
N ASN A 338 -10.73 43.97 -28.24
CA ASN A 338 -12.08 44.13 -28.78
C ASN A 338 -12.06 45.26 -29.81
N GLU A 339 -12.60 45.00 -31.00
CA GLU A 339 -12.94 46.02 -31.97
C GLU A 339 -13.85 47.07 -31.30
N GLU A 340 -13.37 48.31 -31.30
CA GLU A 340 -14.22 49.49 -31.14
C GLU A 340 -15.27 49.44 -32.26
N GLN A 341 -16.51 49.13 -31.88
CA GLN A 341 -17.67 49.61 -32.62
C GLN A 341 -17.76 51.12 -32.41
N GLU A 342 -17.23 51.90 -33.34
CA GLU A 342 -17.72 53.25 -33.59
C GLU A 342 -17.88 53.46 -35.10
N GLY A 343 -19.15 53.60 -35.50
CA GLY A 343 -19.58 53.89 -36.85
C GLY A 343 -21.06 54.26 -36.81
N GLN A 344 -21.35 55.43 -36.23
CA GLN A 344 -22.57 56.17 -36.51
C GLN A 344 -22.51 56.70 -37.94
N GLU A 345 -23.56 56.43 -38.72
CA GLU A 345 -24.33 57.47 -39.42
C GLU A 345 -25.80 57.04 -39.49
#